data_AF-A0A2E3RFS5-F1
#
_entry.id   AF-A0A2E3RFS5-F1
#
_cell.length_a   1.000
_cell.length_b   1.000
_cell.length_c   1.000
_cell.angle_alpha   90.00
_cell.angle_beta   90.00
_cell.angle_gamma   90.00
#
_symmetry.space_group_name_H-M   'P 1'
#
loop_
_entity.id
_entity.type
_entity.pdbx_description
1 polymer ?
#
loop_
_entity_poly.entity_id
_entity_poly.type
_entity_poly.pdbx_seq_one_letter_code
_entity_poly.pdbx_strand_id
1 'polypeptide(L)'
;MVFAYLNASDWVMYSFVGGILFCWAVEIAAAFRNGSPRLGAFSLVFSPIAGLIIGCVHARRWKITQVMIVYIGCVLGLFGTMLYSMYRAAESVSESL
;
A
#
# COMPACT_ATOMS: atom_id res chain seq x y z
N MET A 1 17.06 13.18 17.07
CA MET A 1 17.51 11.83 17.47
C MET A 1 16.60 10.69 16.98
N VAL A 2 15.41 10.93 16.42
CA VAL A 2 14.55 9.87 15.84
C VAL A 2 15.05 9.38 14.47
N PHE A 3 15.71 10.26 13.68
CA PHE A 3 16.22 9.93 12.35
C PHE A 3 17.44 8.99 12.32
N ALA A 4 18.12 8.79 13.46
CA ALA A 4 19.36 8.01 13.53
C ALA A 4 19.16 6.49 13.78
N TYR A 5 17.91 6.06 13.99
CA TYR A 5 17.59 4.67 14.37
C TYR A 5 16.75 3.90 13.34
N LEU A 6 16.33 4.54 12.25
CA LEU A 6 15.59 3.86 11.19
C LEU A 6 16.60 3.25 10.20
N ASN A 7 16.66 1.93 10.19
CA ASN A 7 17.44 1.18 9.19
C ASN A 7 16.90 1.49 7.78
N ALA A 8 17.73 1.30 6.75
CA ALA A 8 17.31 1.50 5.36
C ALA A 8 16.04 0.69 5.02
N SER A 9 15.85 -0.47 5.64
CA SER A 9 14.64 -1.29 5.53
C SER A 9 13.38 -0.58 6.02
N ASP A 10 13.48 0.18 7.11
CA ASP A 10 12.33 0.86 7.71
C ASP A 10 11.89 2.05 6.84
N TRP A 11 12.86 2.78 6.29
CA TRP A 11 12.59 3.84 5.31
C TRP A 11 11.87 3.32 4.06
N VAL A 12 12.30 2.16 3.57
CA VAL A 12 11.67 1.50 2.42
C VAL A 12 10.24 1.05 2.79
N MET A 13 10.05 0.46 3.98
CA MET A 13 8.72 0.08 4.47
C MET A 13 7.79 1.28 4.57
N TYR A 14 8.22 2.38 5.19
CA TYR A 14 7.43 3.62 5.30
C TYR A 14 7.12 4.24 3.94
N SER A 15 8.06 4.15 2.98
CA SER A 15 7.84 4.64 1.62
C SER A 15 6.71 3.85 0.93
N PHE A 16 6.67 2.52 1.10
CA PHE A 16 5.59 1.70 0.55
C PHE A 16 4.25 1.96 1.25
N VAL A 17 4.23 2.09 2.58
CA VAL A 17 3.01 2.43 3.33
C VAL A 17 2.48 3.80 2.91
N GLY A 18 3.36 4.81 2.79
CA GLY A 18 3.00 6.14 2.31
C GLY A 18 2.44 6.11 0.88
N GLY A 19 3.06 5.33 -0.01
CA GLY A 19 2.57 5.12 -1.37
C GLY A 19 1.18 4.48 -1.42
N ILE A 20 0.92 3.47 -0.57
CA ILE A 20 -0.41 2.84 -0.42
C ILE A 20 -1.45 3.88 0.01
N LEU A 21 -1.16 4.66 1.05
CA LEU A 21 -2.09 5.67 1.56
C LEU A 21 -2.36 6.77 0.53
N PHE A 22 -1.34 7.19 -0.21
CA PHE A 22 -1.49 8.16 -1.29
C PHE A 22 -2.39 7.63 -2.42
N CYS A 23 -2.12 6.41 -2.90
CA CYS A 23 -2.93 5.80 -3.96
C CYS A 23 -4.38 5.57 -3.51
N TRP A 24 -4.58 5.22 -2.24
CA TRP A 24 -5.90 5.07 -1.64
C TRP A 24 -6.67 6.39 -1.59
N ALA A 25 -6.04 7.48 -1.16
CA ALA A 25 -6.66 8.80 -1.14
C ALA A 25 -7.06 9.26 -2.55
N VAL A 26 -6.22 9.00 -3.56
CA VAL A 26 -6.50 9.33 -4.96
C VAL A 26 -7.66 8.49 -5.52
N GLU A 27 -7.75 7.20 -5.15
CA GLU A 27 -8.88 6.33 -5.52
C GLU A 27 -10.20 6.86 -4.95
N ILE A 28 -10.22 7.19 -3.66
CA ILE A 28 -11.40 7.79 -3.01
C ILE A 28 -11.80 9.08 -3.72
N ALA A 29 -10.86 10.00 -3.96
CA ALA A 29 -11.13 11.24 -4.68
C ALA A 29 -11.68 11.01 -6.10
N ALA A 30 -11.15 10.00 -6.80
CA ALA A 30 -11.65 9.60 -8.11
C ALA A 30 -13.07 9.02 -8.06
N ALA A 31 -13.41 8.26 -7.02
CA ALA A 31 -14.76 7.73 -6.81
C ALA A 31 -15.78 8.86 -6.61
N PHE A 32 -15.44 9.88 -5.81
CA PHE A 32 -16.27 11.08 -5.63
C PHE A 32 -16.44 11.85 -6.95
N ARG A 33 -15.35 12.07 -7.69
CA ARG A 33 -15.39 12.81 -8.97
C ARG A 33 -16.24 12.12 -10.05
N ASN A 34 -16.30 10.79 -10.03
CA ASN A 34 -17.04 10.00 -11.02
C ASN A 34 -18.47 9.62 -10.56
N GLY A 35 -19.03 10.34 -9.59
CA GLY A 35 -20.42 10.14 -9.16
C GLY A 35 -20.67 8.81 -8.44
N SER A 36 -19.63 8.19 -7.89
CA SER A 36 -19.71 6.92 -7.15
C SER A 36 -19.31 7.08 -5.67
N PRO A 37 -19.88 8.05 -4.92
CA PRO A 37 -19.46 8.36 -3.55
C PRO A 37 -19.68 7.20 -2.58
N ARG A 38 -20.64 6.31 -2.85
CA ARG A 38 -20.87 5.10 -2.05
C ARG A 38 -19.67 4.16 -2.07
N LEU A 39 -19.02 4.01 -3.23
CA LEU A 39 -17.81 3.18 -3.37
C LEU A 39 -16.62 3.83 -2.67
N GLY A 40 -16.49 5.17 -2.77
CA GLY A 40 -15.47 5.92 -2.02
C GLY A 40 -15.65 5.80 -0.50
N ALA A 41 -16.88 5.94 0.00
CA ALA A 41 -17.18 5.75 1.42
C ALA A 41 -16.94 4.30 1.89
N PHE A 42 -17.28 3.31 1.05
CA PHE A 42 -17.00 1.91 1.35
C PHE A 42 -15.49 1.64 1.42
N SER A 43 -14.72 2.16 0.47
CA SER A 43 -13.25 2.12 0.48
C SER A 43 -12.68 2.71 1.78
N LEU A 44 -13.22 3.86 2.21
CA LEU A 44 -12.79 4.58 3.41
C LEU A 44 -13.07 3.80 4.71
N VAL A 45 -14.22 3.14 4.80
CA VAL A 45 -14.64 2.38 6.00
C VAL A 45 -13.96 1.03 6.11
N PHE A 46 -13.80 0.31 4.99
CA PHE A 46 -13.40 -1.09 5.06
C PHE A 46 -11.89 -1.32 5.08
N SER A 47 -11.09 -0.56 4.31
CA SER A 47 -9.62 -0.56 4.33
C SER A 47 -9.03 -0.10 2.98
N PRO A 48 -7.73 0.23 2.97
CA PRO A 48 -6.92 0.30 1.74
C PRO A 48 -7.07 -0.95 0.84
N ILE A 49 -7.26 -2.15 1.42
CA ILE A 49 -7.43 -3.39 0.63
C ILE A 49 -8.75 -3.37 -0.14
N ALA A 50 -9.84 -2.96 0.51
CA ALA A 50 -11.12 -2.79 -0.17
C ALA A 50 -11.03 -1.72 -1.26
N GLY A 51 -10.35 -0.60 -0.99
CA GLY A 51 -10.07 0.45 -1.96
C GLY A 51 -9.28 -0.05 -3.17
N LEU A 52 -8.28 -0.90 -2.97
CA LEU A 52 -7.51 -1.52 -4.06
C LEU A 52 -8.42 -2.36 -4.98
N ILE A 53 -9.31 -3.18 -4.42
CA ILE A 53 -10.23 -4.00 -5.22
C ILE A 53 -11.17 -3.13 -6.04
N ILE A 54 -11.79 -2.13 -5.41
CA ILE A 54 -12.71 -1.17 -6.05
C ILE A 54 -11.98 -0.41 -7.16
N GLY A 55 -10.81 0.13 -6.85
CA GLY A 55 -9.96 0.87 -7.76
C GLY A 55 -9.52 0.05 -8.96
N CYS A 56 -9.15 -1.23 -8.77
CA CYS A 56 -8.81 -2.15 -9.86
C CYS A 56 -10.00 -2.40 -10.81
N VAL A 57 -11.19 -2.64 -10.27
CA VAL A 57 -12.40 -2.87 -11.09
C VAL A 57 -12.76 -1.62 -11.90
N HIS A 58 -12.57 -0.43 -11.34
CA HIS A 58 -13.00 0.83 -11.95
C HIS A 58 -11.85 1.63 -12.59
N ALA A 59 -10.64 1.08 -12.64
CA ALA A 59 -9.41 1.79 -13.00
C ALA A 59 -9.52 2.52 -14.35
N ARG A 60 -10.03 1.80 -15.36
CA ARG A 60 -10.20 2.34 -16.72
C ARG A 60 -11.27 3.43 -16.77
N ARG A 61 -12.41 3.21 -16.12
CA ARG A 61 -13.55 4.13 -16.12
C ARG A 61 -13.19 5.44 -15.43
N TRP A 62 -12.49 5.37 -14.30
CA TRP A 62 -12.11 6.54 -13.51
C TRP A 62 -10.79 7.18 -13.98
N LYS A 63 -10.14 6.60 -15.00
CA LYS A 63 -8.84 7.04 -15.55
C LYS A 63 -7.73 7.07 -14.49
N ILE A 64 -7.72 6.09 -13.59
CA ILE A 64 -6.73 5.93 -12.51
C ILE A 64 -5.80 4.72 -12.71
N THR A 65 -5.72 4.15 -13.91
CA THR A 65 -4.91 2.94 -14.19
C THR A 65 -3.46 3.06 -13.73
N GLN A 66 -2.80 4.19 -13.97
CA GLN A 66 -1.42 4.41 -13.52
C GLN A 66 -1.30 4.41 -11.99
N VAL A 67 -2.27 5.03 -11.30
CA VAL A 67 -2.32 5.05 -9.83
C VAL A 67 -2.50 3.63 -9.30
N MET A 68 -3.35 2.81 -9.92
CA MET A 68 -3.55 1.41 -9.50
C MET A 68 -2.31 0.55 -9.72
N ILE A 69 -1.53 0.78 -10.79
CA ILE A 69 -0.24 0.09 -11.00
C ILE A 69 0.73 0.43 -9.85
N VAL A 70 0.84 1.71 -9.49
CA VAL A 70 1.70 2.14 -8.38
C VAL A 70 1.19 1.55 -7.06
N TYR A 71 -0.12 1.54 -6.84
CA TYR A 71 -0.73 0.96 -5.64
C TYR A 71 -0.35 -0.52 -5.50
N ILE A 72 -0.56 -1.33 -6.53
CA ILE A 72 -0.19 -2.75 -6.52
C ILE A 72 1.32 -2.91 -6.28
N GLY A 73 2.15 -2.09 -6.93
CA GLY A 73 3.60 -2.08 -6.72
C GLY A 73 3.99 -1.80 -5.27
N CYS A 74 3.35 -0.84 -4.61
CA CYS A 74 3.60 -0.55 -3.20
C CYS A 74 3.14 -1.68 -2.28
N VAL A 75 2.01 -2.35 -2.59
CA VAL A 75 1.54 -3.52 -1.82
C VAL A 75 2.50 -4.70 -1.95
N LEU A 76 2.95 -5.01 -3.18
CA LEU A 76 3.93 -6.07 -3.43
C LEU A 76 5.29 -5.75 -2.81
N GLY A 77 5.73 -4.48 -2.89
CA GLY A 77 6.95 -4.01 -2.25
C GLY A 77 6.91 -4.16 -0.74
N LEU A 78 5.80 -3.76 -0.11
CA LEU A 78 5.59 -3.94 1.33
C LEU A 78 5.63 -5.42 1.72
N PHE A 79 4.94 -6.27 0.96
CA PHE A 79 4.95 -7.72 1.19
C PHE A 79 6.37 -8.31 1.06
N GLY A 80 7.13 -7.90 0.03
CA GLY A 80 8.53 -8.31 -0.15
C GLY A 80 9.43 -7.89 1.02
N THR A 81 9.29 -6.65 1.52
CA THR A 81 10.06 -6.18 2.68
C THR A 81 9.72 -6.94 3.97
N MET A 82 8.46 -7.34 4.14
CA MET A 82 8.04 -8.17 5.27
C MET A 82 8.66 -9.57 5.18
N LEU A 83 8.58 -10.22 4.01
CA LEU A 83 9.20 -11.54 3.80
C LEU A 83 10.71 -11.51 4.04
N TYR A 84 11.40 -10.47 3.56
CA TYR A 84 12.83 -10.30 3.81
C TYR A 84 13.15 -10.16 5.30
N SER A 85 12.33 -9.40 6.03
CA SER A 85 12.49 -9.22 7.48
C SER A 85 12.23 -10.53 8.24
N MET A 86 11.22 -11.31 7.83
CA MET A 86 10.95 -12.64 8.39
C MET A 86 12.09 -13.62 8.13
N TYR A 87 12.66 -13.61 6.91
CA TYR A 87 13.81 -14.44 6.56
C TYR A 87 15.03 -14.11 7.42
N ARG A 88 15.36 -12.83 7.56
CA ARG A 88 16.46 -12.37 8.42
C ARG A 88 16.26 -12.75 9.88
N ALA A 89 15.03 -12.66 10.39
CA ALA A 89 14.72 -13.11 11.74
C ALA A 89 14.91 -14.63 11.89
N ALA A 90 14.45 -15.43 10.92
CA ALA A 90 14.62 -16.88 10.93
C ALA A 90 16.10 -17.31 10.89
N GLU A 91 16.93 -16.64 10.07
CA GLU A 91 18.38 -16.90 9.98
C GLU A 91 19.07 -16.63 11.32
N SER A 92 18.73 -15.50 11.99
CA SER A 92 19.30 -15.17 13.30
C SER A 92 18.95 -16.17 14.42
N VAL A 93 17.79 -16.81 14.32
CA VAL A 93 17.39 -17.88 15.26
C VAL A 93 18.20 -19.15 14.98
N SER A 94 18.46 -19.46 13.71
CA SER A 94 19.24 -20.64 13.32
C SER A 94 20.71 -20.55 13.74
N GLU A 95 21.31 -19.36 13.77
CA GLU A 95 22.70 -19.17 14.22
C GLU A 95 22.86 -19.26 15.75
N SER A 96 21.76 -19.14 16.51
CA SER A 96 21.76 -19.19 17.98
C SER A 96 21.61 -20.61 18.57
N LEU A 97 21.44 -21.61 17.71
CA LEU A 97 21.19 -23.02 18.01
C LEU A 97 22.42 -23.87 17.69
#